data_AF-A0A0D7QI32-F1
#
_entry.id   AF-A0A0D7QI32-F1
#
_cell.length_a   1.000
_cell.length_b   1.000
_cell.length_c   1.000
_cell.angle_alpha   90.00
_cell.angle_beta   90.00
_cell.angle_gamma   90.00
#
_symmetry.space_group_name_H-M   'P 1'
#
loop_
_entity.id
_entity.type
_entity.pdbx_description
1 polymer ?
#
loop_
_entity_poly.entity_id
_entity_poly.type
_entity_poly.pdbx_seq_one_letter_code
_entity_poly.pdbx_strand_id
1 'polypeptide(L)' 'MTYFILARDGTSQIVLKRDSEDAAEKKARELKEMGWFDVEIREDNPCAGLAALTERSQTLQ' A
#
# COMPACT_ATOMS: atom_id res chain seq x y z
N MET A 1 -12.78 -6.68 -3.37
CA MET A 1 -11.49 -6.17 -3.90
C MET A 1 -10.58 -5.95 -2.72
N THR A 2 -9.28 -6.12 -2.85
CA THR A 2 -8.37 -5.84 -1.73
C THR A 2 -7.75 -4.46 -1.94
N TYR A 3 -7.65 -3.67 -0.89
CA TYR A 3 -7.00 -2.37 -0.86
C TYR A 3 -5.85 -2.40 0.14
N PHE A 4 -4.77 -1.74 -0.21
CA PHE A 4 -3.58 -1.60 0.63
C PHE A 4 -3.37 -0.13 0.93
N ILE A 5 -3.27 0.20 2.21
CA ILE A 5 -2.86 1.51 2.68
C ILE A 5 -1.36 1.43 2.97
N LEU A 6 -0.57 2.20 2.23
CA LEU A 6 0.85 2.37 2.45
C LEU A 6 1.05 3.67 3.21
N ALA A 7 1.57 3.62 4.43
CA ALA A 7 1.90 4.79 5.21
C ALA A 7 3.41 4.83 5.51
N ARG A 8 4.07 5.94 5.19
CA ARG A 8 5.52 6.18 5.36
C ARG A 8 5.79 7.35 6.27
N ASP A 9 6.59 7.16 7.31
CA ASP A 9 7.06 8.25 8.19
C ASP A 9 8.49 8.75 7.86
N GLY A 10 9.09 8.21 6.79
CA GLY A 10 10.45 8.51 6.35
C GLY A 10 11.51 7.56 6.90
N THR A 11 11.27 6.89 8.03
CA THR A 11 12.14 5.83 8.56
C THR A 11 11.50 4.46 8.40
N SER A 12 10.20 4.37 8.62
CA SER A 12 9.44 3.12 8.52
C SER A 12 8.30 3.23 7.51
N GLN A 13 7.83 2.05 7.07
CA GLN A 13 6.67 1.91 6.21
C GLN A 13 5.74 0.86 6.83
N ILE A 14 4.46 1.21 6.97
CA ILE A 14 3.41 0.28 7.35
C ILE A 14 2.50 -0.01 6.16
N VAL A 15 2.05 -1.24 6.04
CA VAL A 15 1.13 -1.68 5.00
C VAL A 15 -0.08 -2.32 5.66
N LEU A 16 -1.27 -1.76 5.42
CA LEU A 16 -2.53 -2.25 5.98
C LEU A 16 -3.42 -2.75 4.85
N LYS A 17 -3.89 -3.99 4.97
CA LYS A 17 -4.81 -4.60 4.02
C LYS A 17 -6.26 -4.37 4.44
N ARG A 18 -7.12 -3.99 3.50
CA ARG A 18 -8.57 -3.83 3.66
C ARG A 18 -9.32 -4.50 2.52
N ASP A 19 -10.49 -5.06 2.81
CA ASP A 19 -11.40 -5.68 1.85
C ASP A 19 -12.37 -4.66 1.21
N SER A 20 -12.35 -3.41 1.69
CA SER A 20 -13.29 -2.36 1.34
C SER A 20 -12.57 -1.03 1.11
N GLU A 21 -12.94 -0.30 0.06
CA GLU A 21 -12.37 1.00 -0.33
C GLU A 21 -12.62 2.06 0.75
N ASP A 22 -13.88 2.21 1.18
CA ASP A 22 -14.28 3.15 2.24
C ASP A 22 -13.45 2.95 3.53
N ALA A 23 -13.24 1.69 3.91
CA ALA A 23 -12.42 1.36 5.07
C ALA A 23 -10.93 1.70 4.86
N ALA A 24 -10.44 1.60 3.62
CA ALA A 24 -9.08 1.99 3.27
C ALA A 24 -8.91 3.52 3.30
N GLU A 25 -9.84 4.26 2.68
CA GLU A 25 -9.85 5.72 2.64
C GLU A 25 -9.98 6.33 4.03
N LYS A 26 -10.93 5.84 4.83
CA LYS A 26 -11.12 6.30 6.20
C LYS A 26 -9.83 6.14 7.00
N LYS A 27 -9.18 4.99 6.88
CA LYS A 27 -7.95 4.71 7.62
C LYS A 27 -6.76 5.52 7.12
N ALA A 28 -6.66 5.73 5.82
CA ALA A 28 -5.64 6.56 5.22
C ALA A 28 -5.77 8.02 5.66
N ARG A 29 -7.00 8.53 5.71
CA ARG A 29 -7.31 9.86 6.21
C ARG A 29 -6.95 10.02 7.68
N GLU A 30 -7.30 9.06 8.54
CA GLU A 30 -6.89 9.07 9.95
C GLU A 30 -5.36 9.18 10.11
N LEU A 31 -4.60 8.42 9.32
CA LEU A 31 -3.13 8.45 9.33
C LEU A 31 -2.57 9.78 8.84
N LYS A 32 -3.20 10.38 7.82
CA LYS A 32 -2.83 11.68 7.27
C LYS A 32 -3.17 12.84 8.22
N GLU A 33 -4.29 12.76 8.94
CA GLU A 33 -4.69 13.74 9.95
C GLU A 33 -3.76 13.75 11.16
N MET A 34 -3.11 12.62 11.48
CA MET A 34 -2.03 12.61 12.48
C MET A 34 -0.76 13.33 12.01
N GLY A 35 -0.61 13.60 10.70
CA GLY A 35 0.44 14.47 10.14
C GLY A 35 1.85 13.88 10.13
N TRP A 36 2.01 12.61 10.50
CA TRP A 36 3.32 11.95 10.59
C TRP A 36 3.60 10.99 9.44
N PHE A 37 2.56 10.57 8.73
CA PHE A 37 2.66 9.58 7.66
C PHE A 37 2.27 10.18 6.32
N ASP A 38 3.11 9.96 5.32
CA ASP A 38 2.75 10.06 3.92
C ASP A 38 1.95 8.81 3.52
N VAL A 39 0.72 9.00 3.05
CA VAL A 39 -0.25 7.90 2.90
C VAL A 39 -0.70 7.76 1.45
N GLU A 40 -0.57 6.54 0.91
CA GLU A 40 -1.01 6.13 -0.42
C GLU A 40 -1.96 4.92 -0.31
N ILE A 41 -3.06 4.92 -1.08
CA ILE A 41 -3.96 3.77 -1.17
C ILE A 41 -3.74 3.11 -2.53
N ARG A 42 -3.48 1.81 -2.53
CA ARG A 42 -3.41 0.98 -3.73
C ARG A 42 -4.50 -0.06 -3.73
N GLU A 43 -5.16 -0.21 -4.87
CA GLU A 43 -6.00 -1.37 -5.11
C GLU A 43 -5.12 -2.56 -5.52
N ASP A 44 -5.36 -3.71 -4.87
CA ASP A 44 -4.88 -5.01 -5.29
C ASP A 44 -5.70 -5.44 -6.52
N ASN A 45 -5.34 -4.89 -7.68
CA ASN A 45 -5.80 -5.46 -8.92
C ASN A 45 -4.91 -6.69 -9.20
N PRO A 46 -5.46 -7.93 -9.23
CA PRO A 46 -4.67 -9.12 -9.54
C PRO A 46 -4.00 -9.06 -10.93
N CYS A 47 -4.35 -8.10 -11.77
CA CYS A 47 -3.70 -7.85 -13.06
C CYS A 47 -2.37 -7.07 -12.97
N ALA A 48 -2.11 -6.33 -11.88
CA ALA A 48 -0.90 -5.51 -11.72
C ALA A 48 0.16 -6.15 -10.78
N GLY A 49 -0.26 -7.02 -9.86
CA GLY A 49 0.63 -7.65 -8.87
C GLY A 49 1.60 -8.68 -9.43
N LEU A 50 1.35 -9.26 -10.61
CA LEU A 50 2.28 -10.18 -11.25
C LEU A 50 3.44 -9.47 -11.97
N ALA A 51 3.29 -8.19 -12.33
CA ALA A 51 4.35 -7.44 -13.00
C ALA A 51 5.45 -6.99 -12.01
N ALA A 52 5.06 -6.48 -10.84
CA ALA A 52 6.02 -5.88 -9.90
C ALA A 52 6.82 -6.89 -9.05
N LEU A 53 6.35 -8.13 -8.91
CA LEU A 53 7.03 -9.17 -8.12
C LEU A 53 7.94 -10.09 -8.96
N THR A 54 7.85 -10.06 -10.30
CA THR A 54 8.66 -10.94 -11.17
C THR A 54 10.01 -10.34 -11.59
N GLU A 55 10.18 -9.01 -11.54
CA GLU A 55 11.41 -8.35 -12.00
C GLU A 55 12.56 -8.32 -10.97
N ARG A 56 12.32 -8.71 -9.71
CA ARG A 56 13.37 -8.74 -8.65
C ARG A 56 14.01 -10.11 -8.42
N SER A 57 13.65 -11.11 -9.23
CA SER A 57 14.17 -12.48 -9.09
C SER A 57 15.07 -12.95 -10.23
N GLN A 58 15.35 -12.14 -11.24
CA GLN A 58 16.11 -12.55 -12.43
C GLN A 58 17.24 -11.58 -12.78
N THR A 59 18.29 -11.54 -11.96
CA THR A 59 19.66 -11.32 -12.44
C THR A 59 20.63 -11.64 -11.30
N LEU A 60 20.94 -12.93 -11.20
CA LEU A 60 22.06 -13.45 -10.45
C LEU A 60 22.66 -14.55 -11.33
N GLN A 61 23.53 -14.15 -12.26
CA GLN A 61 24.57 -14.98 -12.87
C GLN A 61 25.77 -14.11 -13.25
#